data_AF-A0A5J5SVY9-F1
#
_entry.id   AF-A0A5J5SVY9-F1
#
_cell.length_a   1.000
_cell.length_b   1.000
_cell.length_c   1.000
_cell.angle_alpha   90.00
_cell.angle_beta   90.00
_cell.angle_gamma   90.00
#
_symmetry.space_group_name_H-M   'P 1'
#
loop_
_entity.id
_entity.type
_entity.pdbx_description
1 polymer ?
#
loop_
_entity_poly.entity_id
_entity_poly.type
_entity_poly.pdbx_seq_one_letter_code
_entity_poly.pdbx_strand_id
1 'polypeptide(L)'
;MGREKEKEKPSEKALNLLRSRLSDPNFIFRPLSDSPDSNYSKLKFIISTSVTEACNNSILLLGPRGSGKVAVLELVLSDLLQQYPEAISVIRLNGLLHSDDNCALKEIARQLCMEHQLLFSKVASFDDNSQFMIAMLRECGLAHKTIIFVLDEFDFFAQGKQRLLYSLLDAMQSVNSQAVVIGVSCRLDVDQLLEKRVRSRFSHRKLLFLSPSKEDTERFMEHILSLPMDSSLPHNYAAEFNGRLKKILSDERFKELIDTYLSFNFTIGHLVRFLFQAVSYMDLNAGFLSLGNFKTALSSNQRQLKLESIRDCSVLELYMMVCMKRLEVKEQTSYNFYSVMTEYKSIHDSFQTSDYYAANVCLRAFEHLLQCQLISFIDNKGHNQSVEFRPVKLLISSAELHQGLKSYQQCPAILLKLMDR
;
A
#
# COMPACT_ATOMS: atom_id res chain seq x y z
N MET A 1 30.34 42.77 -0.42
CA MET A 1 29.02 42.54 0.17
C MET A 1 28.71 41.06 0.08
N GLY A 2 28.99 40.34 1.17
CA GLY A 2 28.81 38.89 1.23
C GLY A 2 27.33 38.53 1.17
N ARG A 3 26.99 37.53 0.35
CA ARG A 3 25.70 36.85 0.45
C ARG A 3 25.69 36.13 1.79
N GLU A 4 24.99 36.68 2.77
CA GLU A 4 24.62 35.95 3.97
C GLU A 4 23.85 34.71 3.52
N LYS A 5 24.45 33.53 3.71
CA LYS A 5 23.72 32.27 3.65
C LYS A 5 22.64 32.40 4.73
N GLU A 6 21.37 32.53 4.34
CA GLU A 6 20.25 32.36 5.26
C GLU A 6 20.51 31.08 6.06
N LYS A 7 20.79 31.23 7.35
CA LYS A 7 20.96 30.07 8.24
C LYS A 7 19.58 29.41 8.31
N GLU A 8 19.40 28.33 7.54
CA GLU A 8 18.22 27.45 7.60
C GLU A 8 17.77 27.28 9.06
N LYS A 9 16.50 27.56 9.32
CA LYS A 9 15.94 27.48 10.67
C LYS A 9 16.09 26.04 11.18
N PRO A 10 16.42 25.84 12.47
CA PRO A 10 16.56 24.50 13.03
C PRO A 10 15.27 23.66 12.90
N SER A 11 14.11 24.31 12.90
CA SER A 11 12.80 23.68 12.68
C SER A 11 12.64 23.11 11.27
N GLU A 12 13.08 23.84 10.24
CA GLU A 12 13.04 23.39 8.84
C GLU A 12 13.99 22.21 8.61
N LYS A 13 15.21 22.27 9.16
CA LYS A 13 16.16 21.16 9.11
C LYS A 13 15.62 19.91 9.80
N ALA A 14 15.00 20.07 10.97
CA ALA A 14 14.39 18.97 11.70
C ALA A 14 13.23 18.35 10.91
N LEU A 15 12.37 19.19 10.31
CA LEU A 15 11.27 18.72 9.46
C LEU A 15 11.79 17.91 8.27
N ASN A 16 12.81 18.41 7.57
CA ASN A 16 13.42 17.73 6.43
C ASN A 16 14.06 16.39 6.84
N LEU A 17 14.73 16.34 8.00
CA LEU A 17 15.30 15.12 8.55
C LEU A 17 14.23 14.08 8.90
N LEU A 18 13.12 14.50 9.53
CA LEU A 18 12.02 13.60 9.86
C LEU A 18 11.35 13.06 8.59
N ARG A 19 11.14 13.91 7.58
CA ARG A 19 10.58 13.49 6.29
C ARG A 19 11.48 12.51 5.55
N SER A 20 12.80 12.75 5.53
CA SER A 20 13.75 11.85 4.89
C SER A 20 13.77 10.48 5.58
N ARG A 21 13.73 10.46 6.92
CA ARG A 21 13.66 9.23 7.72
C ARG A 21 12.37 8.44 7.52
N LEU A 22 11.24 9.13 7.47
CA LEU A 22 9.94 8.51 7.21
C LEU A 22 9.84 7.95 5.78
N SER A 23 10.69 8.42 4.87
CA SER A 23 10.78 7.93 3.50
C SER A 23 11.85 6.84 3.33
N ASP A 24 12.72 6.63 4.34
CA ASP A 24 13.77 5.62 4.31
C ASP A 24 13.32 4.34 5.04
N PRO A 25 12.98 3.26 4.29
CA PRO A 25 12.58 2.00 4.90
C PRO A 25 13.70 1.40 5.76
N ASN A 26 14.98 1.59 5.40
CA ASN A 26 16.08 1.01 6.17
C ASN A 26 16.15 1.61 7.58
N PHE A 27 15.91 2.92 7.70
CA PHE A 27 15.88 3.58 9.00
C PHE A 27 14.70 3.11 9.87
N ILE A 28 13.51 2.96 9.27
CA ILE A 28 12.28 2.60 9.98
C ILE A 28 12.39 1.22 10.63
N PHE A 29 12.91 0.24 9.89
CA PHE A 29 12.94 -1.15 10.34
C PHE A 29 14.23 -1.53 11.08
N ARG A 30 15.19 -0.60 11.19
CA ARG A 30 16.46 -0.83 11.93
C ARG A 30 16.26 -1.33 13.36
N PRO A 31 15.31 -0.84 14.18
CA PRO A 31 15.12 -1.35 15.54
C PRO A 31 14.80 -2.86 15.62
N LEU A 32 14.33 -3.46 14.52
CA LEU A 32 14.11 -4.91 14.46
C LEU A 32 15.41 -5.71 14.44
N SER A 33 16.55 -5.10 14.10
CA SER A 33 17.87 -5.75 14.17
C SER A 33 18.28 -6.10 15.59
N ASP A 34 17.78 -5.35 16.58
CA ASP A 34 18.28 -5.44 17.95
C ASP A 34 17.58 -6.55 18.74
N SER A 35 16.40 -6.98 18.28
CA SER A 35 15.67 -8.08 18.92
C SER A 35 16.03 -9.45 18.33
N PRO A 36 16.44 -10.44 19.16
CA PRO A 36 16.89 -11.75 18.69
C PRO A 36 15.76 -12.60 18.08
N ASP A 37 14.52 -12.41 18.52
CA ASP A 37 13.35 -13.14 18.03
C ASP A 37 12.72 -12.55 16.75
N SER A 38 13.29 -11.47 16.22
CA SER A 38 12.73 -10.78 15.06
C SER A 38 12.81 -11.61 13.79
N ASN A 39 11.93 -11.27 12.85
CA ASN A 39 12.00 -11.79 11.50
C ASN A 39 13.31 -11.40 10.80
N TYR A 40 13.93 -10.27 11.17
CA TYR A 40 15.26 -9.88 10.68
C TYR A 40 16.31 -10.92 11.10
N SER A 41 16.42 -11.22 12.40
CA SER A 41 17.44 -12.14 12.93
C SER A 41 17.27 -13.55 12.38
N LYS A 42 16.02 -14.03 12.27
CA LYS A 42 15.69 -15.33 11.66
C LYS A 42 16.07 -15.38 10.18
N LEU A 43 15.72 -14.35 9.41
CA LEU A 43 16.04 -14.30 7.98
C LEU A 43 17.55 -14.19 7.75
N LYS A 44 18.24 -13.32 8.51
CA LYS A 44 19.70 -13.18 8.48
C LYS A 44 20.40 -14.48 8.80
N PHE A 45 19.97 -15.18 9.85
CA PHE A 45 20.50 -16.49 10.20
C PHE A 45 20.38 -17.46 9.02
N ILE A 46 19.18 -17.66 8.47
CA ILE A 46 18.97 -18.63 7.38
C ILE A 46 19.82 -18.31 6.14
N ILE A 47 19.89 -17.04 5.73
CA ILE A 47 20.69 -16.65 4.56
C ILE A 47 22.19 -16.77 4.87
N SER A 48 22.65 -16.32 6.04
CA SER A 48 24.06 -16.43 6.44
C SER A 48 24.52 -17.88 6.50
N THR A 49 23.73 -18.78 7.09
CA THR A 49 24.00 -20.21 7.13
C THR A 49 24.05 -20.81 5.73
N SER A 50 23.15 -20.40 4.82
CA SER A 50 23.21 -20.80 3.41
C SER A 50 24.52 -20.40 2.73
N VAL A 51 25.02 -19.19 3.01
CA VAL A 51 26.28 -18.68 2.43
C VAL A 51 27.49 -19.41 3.03
N THR A 52 27.52 -19.65 4.35
CA THR A 52 28.68 -20.28 5.02
C THR A 52 28.74 -21.79 4.85
N GLU A 53 27.58 -22.47 4.91
CA GLU A 53 27.49 -23.93 4.81
C GLU A 53 27.22 -24.43 3.39
N ALA A 54 27.19 -23.52 2.39
CA ALA A 54 26.91 -23.85 1.00
C ALA A 54 25.59 -24.63 0.82
N CYS A 55 24.56 -24.25 1.58
CA CYS A 55 23.27 -24.97 1.62
C CYS A 55 22.19 -24.26 0.81
N ASN A 56 21.49 -25.03 -0.03
CA ASN A 56 20.34 -24.53 -0.79
C ASN A 56 19.10 -24.42 0.10
N ASN A 57 18.47 -23.24 0.12
CA ASN A 57 17.31 -22.98 0.97
C ASN A 57 16.23 -22.20 0.22
N SER A 58 14.96 -22.44 0.56
CA SER A 58 13.83 -21.72 0.00
C SER A 58 12.86 -21.26 1.08
N ILE A 59 12.56 -19.96 1.13
CA ILE A 59 11.84 -19.31 2.24
C ILE A 59 10.69 -18.49 1.66
N LEU A 60 9.54 -18.50 2.33
CA LEU A 60 8.43 -17.59 2.03
C LEU A 60 8.29 -16.53 3.12
N LEU A 61 8.27 -15.26 2.73
CA LEU A 61 7.92 -14.12 3.57
C LEU A 61 6.44 -13.79 3.33
N LEU A 62 5.59 -14.05 4.33
CA LEU A 62 4.14 -13.91 4.23
C LEU A 62 3.62 -12.87 5.21
N GLY A 63 2.60 -12.10 4.82
CA GLY A 63 1.96 -11.11 5.71
C GLY A 63 1.23 -10.03 4.92
N PRO A 64 0.42 -9.18 5.55
CA PRO A 64 -0.36 -8.16 4.82
C PRO A 64 0.54 -7.15 4.08
N ARG A 65 -0.05 -6.42 3.13
CA ARG A 65 0.66 -5.32 2.46
C ARG A 65 1.01 -4.22 3.46
N GLY A 66 2.21 -3.67 3.36
CA GLY A 66 2.71 -2.66 4.29
C GLY A 66 3.23 -3.19 5.65
N SER A 67 3.41 -4.50 5.82
CA SER A 67 4.02 -5.07 7.04
C SER A 67 5.56 -4.97 7.07
N GLY A 68 6.20 -4.45 6.02
CA GLY A 68 7.66 -4.27 5.97
C GLY A 68 8.46 -5.47 5.48
N LYS A 69 7.83 -6.48 4.86
CA LYS A 69 8.50 -7.69 4.34
C LYS A 69 9.74 -7.37 3.51
N VAL A 70 9.56 -6.54 2.48
CA VAL A 70 10.64 -6.14 1.56
C VAL A 70 11.67 -5.28 2.29
N ALA A 71 11.25 -4.32 3.11
CA ALA A 71 12.18 -3.48 3.87
C ALA A 71 13.10 -4.27 4.81
N VAL A 72 12.56 -5.27 5.52
CA VAL A 72 13.38 -6.17 6.35
C VAL A 72 14.31 -7.03 5.51
N LEU A 73 13.85 -7.52 4.35
CA LEU A 73 14.70 -8.25 3.42
C LEU A 73 15.85 -7.38 2.89
N GLU A 74 15.57 -6.13 2.49
CA GLU A 74 16.59 -5.17 2.06
C GLU A 74 17.65 -4.92 3.13
N LEU A 75 17.22 -4.73 4.38
CA LEU A 75 18.13 -4.56 5.50
C LEU A 75 19.06 -5.77 5.65
N VAL A 76 18.49 -6.98 5.68
CA VAL A 76 19.28 -8.22 5.79
C VAL A 76 20.26 -8.37 4.63
N LEU A 77 19.80 -8.13 3.40
CA LEU A 77 20.66 -8.22 2.21
C LEU A 77 21.78 -7.17 2.24
N SER A 78 21.48 -5.94 2.66
CA SER A 78 22.47 -4.87 2.74
C SER A 78 23.58 -5.20 3.76
N ASP A 79 23.21 -5.78 4.90
CA ASP A 79 24.17 -6.20 5.93
C ASP A 79 25.01 -7.41 5.47
N LEU A 80 24.39 -8.37 4.78
CA LEU A 80 25.09 -9.55 4.28
C LEU A 80 26.02 -9.21 3.11
N LEU A 81 25.64 -8.29 2.22
CA LEU A 81 26.51 -7.80 1.15
C LEU A 81 27.72 -7.04 1.70
N GLN A 82 27.59 -6.34 2.83
CA GLN A 82 28.73 -5.72 3.52
C GLN A 82 29.66 -6.78 4.15
N GLN A 83 29.10 -7.88 4.67
CA GLN A 83 29.89 -8.96 5.28
C GLN A 83 30.56 -9.87 4.23
N TYR A 84 29.88 -10.12 3.11
CA TYR A 84 30.28 -11.08 2.08
C TYR A 84 30.12 -10.50 0.65
N PRO A 85 30.88 -9.46 0.27
CA PRO A 85 30.65 -8.73 -0.98
C PRO A 85 30.90 -9.56 -2.25
N GLU A 86 31.88 -10.45 -2.23
CA GLU A 86 32.27 -11.25 -3.42
C GLU A 86 31.57 -12.60 -3.52
N ALA A 87 30.89 -13.03 -2.45
CA ALA A 87 30.28 -14.35 -2.33
C ALA A 87 28.77 -14.35 -2.59
N ILE A 88 28.13 -13.17 -2.69
CA ILE A 88 26.68 -13.06 -2.84
C ILE A 88 26.34 -12.34 -4.15
N SER A 89 25.48 -12.95 -4.95
CA SER A 89 24.82 -12.35 -6.12
C SER A 89 23.32 -12.28 -5.83
N VAL A 90 22.65 -11.19 -6.21
CA VAL A 90 21.23 -10.96 -5.87
C VAL A 90 20.41 -10.71 -7.12
N ILE A 91 19.50 -11.63 -7.39
CA ILE A 91 18.60 -11.56 -8.56
C ILE A 91 17.20 -11.26 -8.08
N ARG A 92 16.57 -10.25 -8.67
CA ARG A 92 15.24 -9.77 -8.28
C ARG A 92 14.25 -9.92 -9.42
N LEU A 93 13.12 -10.55 -9.12
CA LEU A 93 11.98 -10.65 -10.00
C LEU A 93 10.73 -10.14 -9.30
N ASN A 94 9.90 -9.40 -10.04
CA ASN A 94 8.57 -8.99 -9.59
C ASN A 94 7.51 -9.70 -10.44
N GLY A 95 6.56 -10.39 -9.81
CA GLY A 95 5.49 -11.14 -10.48
C GLY A 95 4.52 -10.26 -11.27
N LEU A 96 4.39 -8.97 -10.93
CA LEU A 96 3.59 -8.01 -11.71
C LEU A 96 4.26 -7.60 -13.02
N LEU A 97 5.60 -7.56 -13.04
CA LEU A 97 6.37 -7.22 -14.25
C LEU A 97 6.62 -8.46 -15.13
N HIS A 98 6.82 -9.61 -14.49
CA HIS A 98 7.20 -10.86 -15.14
C HIS A 98 6.09 -11.90 -15.03
N SER A 99 4.89 -11.58 -15.54
CA SER A 99 3.76 -12.51 -15.55
C SER A 99 4.02 -13.75 -16.43
N ASP A 100 4.86 -13.62 -17.45
CA ASP A 100 5.24 -14.71 -18.34
C ASP A 100 6.54 -15.37 -17.91
N ASP A 101 6.53 -16.70 -17.76
CA ASP A 101 7.69 -17.53 -17.42
C ASP A 101 8.92 -17.23 -18.32
N ASN A 102 8.69 -16.98 -19.61
CA ASN A 102 9.75 -16.65 -20.58
C ASN A 102 10.40 -15.30 -20.28
N CYS A 103 9.61 -14.30 -19.89
CA CYS A 103 10.10 -12.97 -19.55
C CYS A 103 10.90 -13.02 -18.25
N ALA A 104 10.42 -13.78 -17.26
CA ALA A 104 11.11 -13.97 -15.98
C ALA A 104 12.48 -14.64 -16.14
N LEU A 105 12.58 -15.72 -16.93
CA LEU A 105 13.87 -16.38 -17.18
C LEU A 105 14.85 -15.52 -17.98
N LYS A 106 14.35 -14.77 -18.97
CA LYS A 106 15.20 -13.81 -19.70
C LYS A 106 15.76 -12.74 -18.76
N GLU A 107 14.97 -12.28 -17.80
CA GLU A 107 15.42 -11.32 -16.81
C GLU A 107 16.44 -11.91 -15.84
N ILE A 108 16.25 -13.16 -15.37
CA ILE A 108 17.26 -13.88 -14.60
C ILE A 108 18.58 -13.96 -15.37
N ALA A 109 18.52 -14.43 -16.62
CA ALA A 109 19.71 -14.54 -17.46
C ALA A 109 20.39 -13.18 -17.68
N ARG A 110 19.60 -12.12 -17.87
CA ARG A 110 20.13 -10.75 -17.99
C ARG A 110 20.85 -10.29 -16.72
N GLN A 111 20.26 -10.48 -15.54
CA GLN A 111 20.87 -10.08 -14.27
C GLN A 111 22.15 -10.88 -13.98
N LEU A 112 22.13 -12.20 -14.20
CA LEU A 112 23.31 -13.06 -14.10
C LEU A 112 24.44 -12.63 -15.04
N CYS A 113 24.12 -12.37 -16.32
CA CYS A 113 25.13 -11.90 -17.27
C CYS A 113 25.73 -10.56 -16.84
N MET A 114 24.93 -9.63 -16.30
CA MET A 114 25.43 -8.35 -15.85
C MET A 114 26.34 -8.46 -14.62
N GLU A 115 25.98 -9.29 -13.64
CA GLU A 115 26.79 -9.51 -12.44
C GLU A 115 28.12 -10.23 -12.76
N HIS A 116 28.10 -11.17 -13.71
CA HIS A 116 29.29 -11.94 -14.09
C HIS A 116 30.02 -11.40 -15.34
N GLN A 117 29.66 -10.20 -15.82
CA GLN A 117 30.25 -9.54 -17.00
C GLN A 117 30.21 -10.41 -18.29
N LEU A 118 29.17 -11.21 -18.47
CA LEU A 118 28.94 -12.05 -19.64
C LEU A 118 28.09 -11.34 -20.70
N LEU A 119 28.19 -11.79 -21.96
CA LEU A 119 27.37 -11.29 -23.05
C LEU A 119 25.96 -11.88 -22.99
N PHE A 120 24.95 -11.02 -22.90
CA PHE A 120 23.55 -11.42 -22.88
C PHE A 120 22.97 -11.52 -24.31
N SER A 121 22.38 -12.67 -24.65
CA SER A 121 21.66 -12.86 -25.92
C SER A 121 20.15 -12.69 -25.74
N LYS A 122 19.57 -11.70 -26.43
CA LYS A 122 18.12 -11.43 -26.40
C LYS A 122 17.26 -12.47 -27.14
N VAL A 123 17.87 -13.25 -28.03
CA VAL A 123 17.20 -14.17 -28.95
C VAL A 123 17.06 -15.59 -28.35
N ALA A 124 17.68 -15.85 -27.20
CA ALA A 124 17.67 -17.17 -26.55
C ALA A 124 16.25 -17.66 -26.23
N SER A 125 16.02 -18.95 -26.45
CA SER A 125 14.75 -19.62 -26.13
C SER A 125 14.60 -19.84 -24.61
N PHE A 126 13.42 -20.27 -24.17
CA PHE A 126 13.20 -20.62 -22.76
C PHE A 126 14.17 -21.71 -22.29
N ASP A 127 14.34 -22.76 -23.10
CA ASP A 127 15.16 -23.92 -22.75
C ASP A 127 16.65 -23.54 -22.70
N ASP A 128 17.12 -22.72 -23.63
CA ASP A 128 18.51 -22.21 -23.61
C ASP A 128 18.77 -21.36 -22.35
N ASN A 129 17.85 -20.47 -22.00
CA ASN A 129 17.97 -19.63 -20.79
C ASN A 129 17.91 -20.47 -19.51
N SER A 130 17.09 -21.53 -19.48
CA SER A 130 17.00 -22.48 -18.37
C SER A 130 18.31 -23.26 -18.21
N GLN A 131 18.86 -23.81 -19.31
CA GLN A 131 20.14 -24.51 -19.29
C GLN A 131 21.29 -23.59 -18.89
N PHE A 132 21.30 -22.35 -19.39
CA PHE A 132 22.26 -21.33 -18.99
C PHE A 132 22.18 -21.03 -17.49
N MET A 133 20.98 -20.84 -16.94
CA MET A 133 20.79 -20.62 -15.50
C MET A 133 21.30 -21.80 -14.67
N ILE A 134 21.01 -23.04 -15.07
CA ILE A 134 21.52 -24.24 -14.40
C ILE A 134 23.04 -24.32 -14.46
N ALA A 135 23.64 -24.01 -15.61
CA ALA A 135 25.10 -23.99 -15.76
C ALA A 135 25.74 -22.92 -14.86
N MET A 136 25.19 -21.70 -14.84
CA MET A 136 25.66 -20.62 -13.97
C MET A 136 25.56 -20.98 -12.49
N LEU A 137 24.47 -21.63 -12.06
CA LEU A 137 24.32 -22.08 -10.67
C LEU A 137 25.39 -23.10 -10.25
N ARG A 138 25.82 -23.98 -11.18
CA ARG A 138 26.90 -24.95 -10.94
C ARG A 138 28.26 -24.27 -10.84
N GLU A 139 28.57 -23.37 -11.77
CA GLU A 139 29.83 -22.61 -11.76
C GLU A 139 29.95 -21.73 -10.51
N CYS A 140 28.86 -21.08 -10.11
CA CYS A 140 28.81 -20.30 -8.87
C CYS A 140 29.00 -21.18 -7.63
N GLY A 141 28.40 -22.37 -7.60
CA GLY A 141 28.62 -23.32 -6.51
C GLY A 141 30.08 -23.78 -6.38
N LEU A 142 30.76 -24.01 -7.50
CA LEU A 142 32.21 -24.32 -7.50
C LEU A 142 33.07 -23.14 -7.05
N ALA A 143 32.65 -21.91 -7.35
CA ALA A 143 33.31 -20.69 -6.93
C ALA A 143 32.95 -20.24 -5.50
N HIS A 144 32.18 -21.03 -4.75
CA HIS A 144 31.63 -20.66 -3.43
C HIS A 144 30.84 -19.34 -3.44
N LYS A 145 30.16 -19.05 -4.55
CA LYS A 145 29.26 -17.91 -4.72
C LYS A 145 27.81 -18.38 -4.59
N THR A 146 27.07 -17.76 -3.67
CA THR A 146 25.66 -18.02 -3.44
C THR A 146 24.80 -17.03 -4.22
N ILE A 147 23.88 -17.54 -5.04
CA ILE A 147 22.90 -16.73 -5.77
C ILE A 147 21.60 -16.64 -4.98
N ILE A 148 21.17 -15.42 -4.64
CA ILE A 148 19.92 -15.17 -3.91
C ILE A 148 18.85 -14.67 -4.90
N PHE A 149 17.82 -15.48 -5.11
CA PHE A 149 16.64 -15.13 -5.89
C PHE A 149 15.57 -14.53 -5.00
N VAL A 150 15.21 -13.27 -5.23
CA VAL A 150 14.09 -12.58 -4.58
C VAL A 150 12.92 -12.53 -5.57
N LEU A 151 11.83 -13.21 -5.22
CA LEU A 151 10.61 -13.29 -6.02
C LEU A 151 9.51 -12.50 -5.31
N ASP A 152 9.30 -11.25 -5.72
CA ASP A 152 8.24 -10.38 -5.20
C ASP A 152 6.89 -10.67 -5.88
N GLU A 153 5.80 -10.49 -5.13
CA GLU A 153 4.44 -10.92 -5.50
C GLU A 153 4.42 -12.38 -6.01
N PHE A 154 4.98 -13.28 -5.18
CA PHE A 154 5.25 -14.69 -5.49
C PHE A 154 4.02 -15.48 -5.97
N ASP A 155 2.83 -15.10 -5.53
CA ASP A 155 1.57 -15.72 -5.93
C ASP A 155 1.27 -15.61 -7.43
N PHE A 156 1.84 -14.62 -8.14
CA PHE A 156 1.73 -14.57 -9.61
C PHE A 156 2.58 -15.65 -10.30
N PHE A 157 3.77 -15.97 -9.76
CA PHE A 157 4.60 -17.06 -10.29
C PHE A 157 3.99 -18.45 -9.99
N ALA A 158 3.11 -18.54 -8.99
CA ALA A 158 2.38 -19.75 -8.66
C ALA A 158 1.14 -19.98 -9.54
N GLN A 159 0.84 -19.12 -10.53
CA GLN A 159 -0.28 -19.31 -11.44
C GLN A 159 0.12 -20.16 -12.66
N GLY A 160 -0.85 -20.89 -13.23
CA GLY A 160 -0.63 -21.65 -14.46
C GLY A 160 0.29 -22.88 -14.28
N LYS A 161 1.24 -23.06 -15.22
CA LYS A 161 2.10 -24.27 -15.33
C LYS A 161 3.39 -24.21 -14.50
N GLN A 162 3.65 -23.11 -13.79
CA GLN A 162 4.76 -22.93 -12.85
C GLN A 162 6.13 -23.40 -13.40
N ARG A 163 6.44 -23.12 -14.67
CA ARG A 163 7.66 -23.69 -15.30
C ARG A 163 8.92 -23.07 -14.72
N LEU A 164 8.90 -21.77 -14.46
CA LEU A 164 9.98 -21.04 -13.80
C LEU A 164 10.29 -21.64 -12.42
N LEU A 165 9.27 -21.72 -11.55
CA LEU A 165 9.43 -22.23 -10.18
C LEU A 165 9.92 -23.68 -10.16
N TYR A 166 9.39 -24.52 -11.06
CA TYR A 166 9.86 -25.89 -11.21
C TYR A 166 11.33 -25.94 -11.61
N SER A 167 11.71 -25.25 -12.69
CA SER A 167 13.09 -25.23 -13.21
C SER A 167 14.08 -24.74 -12.15
N LEU A 168 13.75 -23.66 -11.44
CA LEU A 168 14.62 -23.06 -10.44
C LEU A 168 14.77 -23.97 -9.21
N LEU A 169 13.67 -24.47 -8.64
CA LEU A 169 13.72 -25.34 -7.46
C LEU A 169 14.31 -26.71 -7.75
N ASP A 170 14.13 -27.24 -8.97
CA ASP A 170 14.76 -28.50 -9.40
C ASP A 170 16.28 -28.32 -9.56
N ALA A 171 16.73 -27.19 -10.11
CA ALA A 171 18.15 -26.86 -10.19
C ALA A 171 18.82 -26.82 -8.81
N MET A 172 18.12 -26.28 -7.81
CA MET A 172 18.59 -26.22 -6.41
C MET A 172 18.69 -27.58 -5.72
N GLN A 173 18.06 -28.64 -6.23
CA GLN A 173 18.22 -29.98 -5.66
C GLN A 173 19.59 -30.59 -6.01
N SER A 174 20.30 -30.00 -6.96
CA SER A 174 21.64 -30.47 -7.32
C SER A 174 22.66 -30.05 -6.25
N VAL A 175 23.52 -31.00 -5.87
CA VAL A 175 24.54 -30.84 -4.80
C VAL A 175 25.57 -29.75 -5.13
N ASN A 176 25.77 -29.46 -6.41
CA ASN A 176 26.78 -28.51 -6.88
C ASN A 176 26.24 -27.09 -7.06
N SER A 177 24.97 -26.84 -6.70
CA SER A 177 24.37 -25.51 -6.77
C SER A 177 24.38 -24.85 -5.39
N GLN A 178 24.62 -23.54 -5.35
CA GLN A 178 24.47 -22.71 -4.15
C GLN A 178 23.51 -21.58 -4.43
N ALA A 179 22.25 -21.74 -4.02
CA ALA A 179 21.21 -20.76 -4.22
C ALA A 179 20.20 -20.69 -3.08
N VAL A 180 19.65 -19.49 -2.89
CA VAL A 180 18.59 -19.22 -1.94
C VAL A 180 17.41 -18.59 -2.66
N VAL A 181 16.20 -19.12 -2.45
CA VAL A 181 14.97 -18.55 -3.01
C VAL A 181 14.16 -17.92 -1.91
N ILE A 182 13.81 -16.65 -2.08
CA ILE A 182 13.01 -15.88 -1.15
C ILE A 182 11.77 -15.42 -1.89
N GLY A 183 10.63 -16.07 -1.62
CA GLY A 183 9.33 -15.63 -2.14
C GLY A 183 8.67 -14.65 -1.19
N VAL A 184 8.22 -13.50 -1.69
CA VAL A 184 7.47 -12.51 -0.92
C VAL A 184 6.03 -12.47 -1.42
N SER A 185 5.05 -12.65 -0.55
CA SER A 185 3.63 -12.53 -0.94
C SER A 185 2.78 -11.98 0.19
N CYS A 186 1.65 -11.37 -0.14
CA CYS A 186 0.61 -11.06 0.82
C CYS A 186 -0.35 -12.20 1.12
N ARG A 187 -0.34 -13.25 0.30
CA ARG A 187 -1.28 -14.35 0.36
C ARG A 187 -0.77 -15.46 1.30
N LEU A 188 -1.51 -15.76 2.37
CA LEU A 188 -1.10 -16.73 3.40
C LEU A 188 -1.16 -18.18 2.90
N ASP A 189 -2.09 -18.49 2.00
CA ASP A 189 -2.31 -19.81 1.40
C ASP A 189 -1.49 -20.04 0.12
N VAL A 190 -0.47 -19.23 -0.14
CA VAL A 190 0.32 -19.32 -1.39
C VAL A 190 0.97 -20.69 -1.61
N ASP A 191 1.29 -21.41 -0.53
CA ASP A 191 1.80 -22.79 -0.57
C ASP A 191 0.78 -23.79 -1.15
N GLN A 192 -0.52 -23.49 -1.08
CA GLN A 192 -1.57 -24.32 -1.69
C GLN A 192 -1.68 -24.11 -3.20
N LEU A 193 -1.21 -22.97 -3.71
CA LEU A 193 -1.17 -22.71 -5.16
C LEU A 193 -0.08 -23.52 -5.85
N LEU A 194 0.97 -23.91 -5.12
CA LEU A 194 2.08 -24.69 -5.68
C LEU A 194 1.61 -26.08 -6.11
N GLU A 195 1.94 -26.46 -7.35
CA GLU A 195 1.72 -27.83 -7.83
C GLU A 195 2.51 -28.82 -6.96
N LYS A 196 2.00 -30.06 -6.80
CA LYS A 196 2.64 -31.10 -5.98
C LYS A 196 4.14 -31.29 -6.28
N ARG A 197 4.53 -31.21 -7.56
CA ARG A 197 5.92 -31.35 -8.01
C ARG A 197 6.83 -30.19 -7.59
N VAL A 198 6.30 -28.98 -7.47
CA VAL A 198 7.03 -27.77 -7.04
C VAL A 198 7.06 -27.72 -5.53
N ARG A 199 5.90 -27.95 -4.90
CA ARG A 199 5.73 -27.97 -3.45
C ARG A 199 6.65 -28.98 -2.75
N SER A 200 6.81 -30.17 -3.30
CA SER A 200 7.72 -31.21 -2.78
C SER A 200 9.19 -30.76 -2.73
N ARG A 201 9.59 -29.83 -3.62
CA ARG A 201 10.96 -29.33 -3.72
C ARG A 201 11.19 -28.07 -2.89
N PHE A 202 10.15 -27.51 -2.29
CA PHE A 202 10.22 -26.30 -1.48
C PHE A 202 10.51 -26.68 -0.01
N SER A 203 11.38 -25.94 0.68
CA SER A 203 11.83 -26.30 2.03
C SER A 203 10.80 -26.04 3.15
N HIS A 204 9.57 -25.67 2.76
CA HIS A 204 8.42 -25.35 3.61
C HIS A 204 8.66 -24.32 4.73
N ARG A 205 9.77 -23.58 4.70
CA ARG A 205 10.07 -22.52 5.66
C ARG A 205 9.25 -21.26 5.35
N LYS A 206 8.51 -20.79 6.34
CA LYS A 206 7.65 -19.60 6.23
C LYS A 206 7.96 -18.64 7.37
N LEU A 207 8.19 -17.38 7.05
CA LEU A 207 8.32 -16.29 8.01
C LEU A 207 7.07 -15.42 7.91
N LEU A 208 6.33 -15.32 9.02
CA LEU A 208 5.10 -14.54 9.11
C LEU A 208 5.42 -13.13 9.62
N PHE A 209 5.07 -12.13 8.83
CA PHE A 209 5.12 -10.72 9.17
C PHE A 209 3.75 -10.30 9.66
N LEU A 210 3.56 -10.43 10.97
CA LEU A 210 2.35 -10.00 11.65
C LEU A 210 2.40 -8.49 11.92
N SER A 211 1.25 -7.94 12.23
CA SER A 211 1.14 -6.57 12.74
C SER A 211 1.91 -6.43 14.06
N PRO A 212 2.65 -5.32 14.26
CA PRO A 212 3.36 -5.07 15.50
C PRO A 212 2.39 -4.97 16.68
N SER A 213 2.86 -5.30 17.88
CA SER A 213 2.10 -5.03 19.10
C SER A 213 1.97 -3.52 19.35
N LYS A 214 1.10 -3.11 20.28
CA LYS A 214 0.99 -1.70 20.67
C LYS A 214 2.31 -1.16 21.21
N GLU A 215 2.99 -1.94 22.05
CA GLU A 215 4.29 -1.60 22.62
C GLU A 215 5.36 -1.44 21.53
N ASP A 216 5.38 -2.33 20.55
CA ASP A 216 6.30 -2.21 19.41
C ASP A 216 5.98 -0.97 18.57
N THR A 217 4.70 -0.65 18.39
CA THR A 217 4.25 0.53 17.67
C THR A 217 4.70 1.81 18.35
N GLU A 218 4.60 1.89 19.68
CA GLU A 218 5.12 3.01 20.46
C GLU A 218 6.65 3.15 20.31
N ARG A 219 7.39 2.04 20.39
CA ARG A 219 8.85 2.02 20.16
C ARG A 219 9.19 2.50 18.76
N PHE A 220 8.46 2.05 17.73
CA PHE A 220 8.64 2.51 16.36
C PHE A 220 8.38 4.01 16.23
N MET A 221 7.30 4.54 16.82
CA MET A 221 6.99 5.97 16.79
C MET A 221 8.10 6.80 17.46
N GLU A 222 8.59 6.38 18.62
CA GLU A 222 9.67 7.06 19.33
C GLU A 222 10.97 7.04 18.50
N HIS A 223 11.35 5.88 17.94
CA HIS A 223 12.52 5.76 17.07
C HIS A 223 12.43 6.64 15.82
N ILE A 224 11.27 6.64 15.16
CA ILE A 224 11.06 7.38 13.90
C ILE A 224 11.07 8.89 14.14
N LEU A 225 10.39 9.36 15.19
CA LEU A 225 10.18 10.78 15.44
C LEU A 225 11.29 11.44 16.28
N SER A 226 12.12 10.66 16.98
CA SER A 226 13.19 11.24 17.80
C SER A 226 14.31 11.85 16.96
N LEU A 227 14.79 13.03 17.35
CA LEU A 227 15.92 13.69 16.71
C LEU A 227 17.23 13.18 17.30
N PRO A 228 18.26 12.91 16.46
CA PRO A 228 19.55 12.44 16.94
C PRO A 228 20.33 13.60 17.56
N MET A 229 21.00 13.34 18.68
CA MET A 229 21.76 14.36 19.41
C MET A 229 23.06 14.77 18.70
N ASP A 230 23.59 13.91 17.82
CA ASP A 230 24.85 14.11 17.07
C ASP A 230 24.65 14.76 15.68
N SER A 231 23.47 15.30 15.39
CA SER A 231 23.19 15.89 14.08
C SER A 231 23.68 17.33 13.94
N SER A 232 23.59 17.85 12.72
CA SER A 232 23.78 19.28 12.39
C SER A 232 22.78 20.24 13.06
N LEU A 233 21.89 19.72 13.93
CA LEU A 233 20.90 20.47 14.68
C LEU A 233 21.48 20.95 16.02
N PRO A 234 21.04 22.11 16.54
CA PRO A 234 21.44 22.55 17.87
C PRO A 234 21.02 21.54 18.94
N HIS A 235 21.96 21.11 19.78
CA HIS A 235 21.73 20.12 20.85
C HIS A 235 20.55 20.50 21.78
N ASN A 236 20.45 21.77 22.15
CA ASN A 236 19.36 22.27 23.00
C ASN A 236 17.98 22.08 22.35
N TYR A 237 17.89 22.32 21.04
CA TYR A 237 16.64 22.14 20.29
C TYR A 237 16.28 20.66 20.16
N ALA A 238 17.24 19.79 19.86
CA ALA A 238 17.00 18.35 19.77
C ALA A 238 16.55 17.77 21.14
N ALA A 239 17.19 18.19 22.23
CA ALA A 239 16.81 17.79 23.58
C ALA A 239 15.40 18.25 23.95
N GLU A 240 15.07 19.50 23.66
CA GLU A 240 13.73 20.05 23.92
C GLU A 240 12.66 19.35 23.08
N PHE A 241 12.93 19.14 21.80
CA PHE A 241 12.02 18.45 20.88
C PHE A 241 11.74 17.01 21.37
N ASN A 242 12.78 16.25 21.70
CA ASN A 242 12.65 14.88 22.21
C ASN A 242 11.92 14.85 23.56
N GLY A 243 12.16 15.84 24.43
CA GLY A 243 11.44 15.98 25.70
C GLY A 243 9.94 16.24 25.50
N ARG A 244 9.56 17.09 24.54
CA ARG A 244 8.16 17.34 24.17
C ARG A 244 7.53 16.12 23.50
N LEU A 245 8.24 15.44 22.62
CA LEU A 245 7.78 14.21 21.96
C LEU A 245 7.43 13.14 23.00
N LYS A 246 8.31 12.89 23.99
CA LYS A 246 8.03 11.95 25.07
C LYS A 246 6.78 12.30 25.87
N LYS A 247 6.56 13.59 26.17
CA LYS A 247 5.33 14.06 26.81
C LYS A 247 4.08 13.77 25.98
N ILE A 248 4.17 13.95 24.65
CA ILE A 248 3.05 13.65 23.73
C ILE A 248 2.77 12.15 23.69
N LEU A 249 3.81 11.32 23.55
CA LEU A 249 3.66 9.86 23.53
C LEU A 249 3.06 9.33 24.84
N SER A 250 3.37 9.97 25.97
CA SER A 250 2.79 9.63 27.28
C SER A 250 1.38 10.17 27.54
N ASP A 251 0.87 11.09 26.72
CA ASP A 251 -0.45 11.71 26.90
C ASP A 251 -1.57 10.69 26.60
N GLU A 252 -2.48 10.48 27.54
CA GLU A 252 -3.63 9.57 27.37
C GLU A 252 -4.48 9.94 26.15
N ARG A 253 -4.64 11.23 25.85
CA ARG A 253 -5.39 11.69 24.66
C ARG A 253 -4.70 11.27 23.36
N PHE A 254 -3.38 11.21 23.36
CA PHE A 254 -2.62 10.72 22.20
C PHE A 254 -2.77 9.21 22.07
N LYS A 255 -2.70 8.47 23.17
CA LYS A 255 -2.93 7.01 23.17
C LYS A 255 -4.33 6.66 22.64
N GLU A 256 -5.38 7.36 23.08
CA GLU A 256 -6.74 7.19 22.55
C GLU A 256 -6.83 7.45 21.03
N LEU A 257 -6.14 8.49 20.54
CA LEU A 257 -6.08 8.80 19.11
C LEU A 257 -5.39 7.69 18.32
N ILE A 258 -4.27 7.17 18.83
CA ILE A 258 -3.53 6.09 18.20
C ILE A 258 -4.32 4.78 18.27
N ASP A 259 -4.99 4.48 19.39
CA ASP A 259 -5.85 3.30 19.52
C ASP A 259 -7.01 3.34 18.53
N THR A 260 -7.63 4.51 18.36
CA THR A 260 -8.65 4.73 17.33
C THR A 260 -8.07 4.56 15.92
N TYR A 261 -6.83 5.00 15.68
CA TYR A 261 -6.20 4.83 14.37
C TYR A 261 -5.86 3.36 14.07
N LEU A 262 -5.29 2.67 15.06
CA LEU A 262 -4.86 1.28 14.97
C LEU A 262 -6.04 0.33 14.86
N SER A 263 -7.21 0.65 15.43
CA SER A 263 -8.41 -0.17 15.25
C SER A 263 -8.87 -0.28 13.79
N PHE A 264 -8.49 0.68 12.94
CA PHE A 264 -8.78 0.63 11.49
C PHE A 264 -7.57 0.19 10.66
N ASN A 265 -6.34 0.56 11.08
CA ASN A 265 -5.13 0.35 10.29
C ASN A 265 -4.06 -0.37 11.11
N PHE A 266 -3.76 -1.63 10.75
CA PHE A 266 -2.88 -2.50 11.54
C PHE A 266 -1.46 -2.65 10.99
N THR A 267 -1.05 -1.90 9.96
CA THR A 267 0.26 -2.11 9.32
C THR A 267 1.20 -0.92 9.47
N ILE A 268 2.50 -1.20 9.55
CA ILE A 268 3.55 -0.20 9.72
C ILE A 268 3.53 0.82 8.57
N GLY A 269 3.21 0.40 7.34
CA GLY A 269 3.06 1.30 6.20
C GLY A 269 1.97 2.37 6.40
N HIS A 270 0.83 2.00 7.01
CA HIS A 270 -0.21 2.98 7.35
C HIS A 270 0.26 3.91 8.46
N LEU A 271 0.89 3.37 9.51
CA LEU A 271 1.48 4.17 10.58
C LEU A 271 2.47 5.21 10.03
N VAL A 272 3.41 4.80 9.18
CA VAL A 272 4.40 5.71 8.56
C VAL A 272 3.70 6.81 7.74
N ARG A 273 2.67 6.47 6.96
CA ARG A 273 1.87 7.46 6.23
C ARG A 273 1.17 8.46 7.14
N PHE A 274 0.60 7.99 8.25
CA PHE A 274 -0.02 8.84 9.26
C PHE A 274 1.00 9.78 9.92
N LEU A 275 2.16 9.25 10.33
CA LEU A 275 3.25 10.04 10.90
C LEU A 275 3.78 11.07 9.90
N PHE A 276 3.91 10.70 8.62
CA PHE A 276 4.33 11.63 7.57
C PHE A 276 3.38 12.80 7.39
N GLN A 277 2.07 12.56 7.46
CA GLN A 277 1.07 13.63 7.46
C GLN A 277 1.16 14.50 8.73
N ALA A 278 1.27 13.89 9.91
CA ALA A 278 1.38 14.61 11.17
C ALA A 278 2.62 15.52 11.20
N VAL A 279 3.76 15.00 10.77
CA VAL A 279 5.01 15.78 10.62
C VAL A 279 4.85 16.88 9.57
N SER A 280 4.12 16.62 8.49
CA SER A 280 3.89 17.63 7.45
C SER A 280 3.00 18.79 7.88
N TYR A 281 2.14 18.60 8.89
CA TYR A 281 1.34 19.67 9.48
C TYR A 281 2.07 20.47 10.55
N MET A 282 3.35 20.16 10.85
CA MET A 282 4.15 20.89 11.82
C MET A 282 4.29 22.37 11.42
N ASP A 283 3.95 23.27 12.33
CA ASP A 283 4.14 24.71 12.13
C ASP A 283 5.62 25.07 12.30
N LEU A 284 6.20 25.67 11.26
CA LEU A 284 7.60 26.07 11.23
C LEU A 284 7.92 27.22 12.20
N ASN A 285 6.91 28.02 12.56
CA ASN A 285 7.06 29.13 13.51
C ASN A 285 7.15 28.60 14.94
N ALA A 286 6.24 27.71 15.32
CA ALA A 286 6.31 27.01 16.60
C ALA A 286 7.55 26.11 16.68
N GLY A 287 7.90 25.44 15.57
CA GLY A 287 9.09 24.59 15.49
C GLY A 287 9.00 23.30 16.31
N PHE A 288 7.81 22.85 16.73
CA PHE A 288 7.65 21.59 17.45
C PHE A 288 6.40 20.84 17.00
N LEU A 289 6.42 19.51 17.16
CA LEU A 289 5.23 18.69 17.03
C LEU A 289 4.27 18.96 18.19
N SER A 290 2.98 18.96 17.88
CA SER A 290 1.90 19.14 18.84
C SER A 290 0.83 18.06 18.65
N LEU A 291 0.04 17.82 19.70
CA LEU A 291 -1.10 16.91 19.63
C LEU A 291 -2.13 17.35 18.57
N GLY A 292 -2.21 18.64 18.26
CA GLY A 292 -3.03 19.18 17.17
C GLY A 292 -2.66 18.63 15.80
N ASN A 293 -1.36 18.43 15.53
CA ASN A 293 -0.89 17.90 14.24
C ASN A 293 -1.34 16.45 14.00
N PHE A 294 -1.37 15.63 15.05
CA PHE A 294 -1.85 14.26 14.98
C PHE A 294 -3.38 14.20 14.83
N LYS A 295 -4.11 15.11 15.49
CA LYS A 295 -5.56 15.24 15.29
C LYS A 295 -5.91 15.63 13.86
N THR A 296 -5.23 16.62 13.29
CA THR A 296 -5.47 17.03 11.89
C THR A 296 -5.10 15.92 10.91
N ALA A 297 -4.02 15.16 11.18
CA ALA A 297 -3.67 13.99 10.39
C ALA A 297 -4.73 12.88 10.47
N LEU A 298 -5.28 12.61 11.66
CA LEU A 298 -6.33 11.61 11.83
C LEU A 298 -7.60 12.01 11.05
N SER A 299 -8.06 13.26 11.20
CA SER A 299 -9.22 13.77 10.45
C SER A 299 -8.98 13.75 8.94
N SER A 300 -7.75 14.01 8.48
CA SER A 300 -7.41 13.93 7.06
C SER A 300 -7.40 12.50 6.51
N ASN A 301 -7.10 11.49 7.33
CA ASN A 301 -7.16 10.09 6.91
C ASN A 301 -8.57 9.50 6.98
N GLN A 302 -9.42 10.00 7.88
CA GLN A 302 -10.81 9.58 8.02
C GLN A 302 -11.78 10.33 7.09
N ARG A 303 -11.27 10.92 6.00
CA ARG A 303 -12.12 11.61 5.01
C ARG A 303 -13.07 10.64 4.33
N GLN A 304 -14.34 11.03 4.25
CA GLN A 304 -15.37 10.29 3.56
C GLN A 304 -15.59 10.91 2.19
N LEU A 305 -14.89 10.40 1.19
CA LEU A 305 -14.88 10.95 -0.18
C LEU A 305 -16.30 11.10 -0.76
N LYS A 306 -17.18 10.11 -0.54
CA LYS A 306 -18.57 10.19 -1.00
C LYS A 306 -19.35 11.36 -0.37
N LEU A 307 -19.14 11.63 0.92
CA LEU A 307 -19.77 12.78 1.58
C LEU A 307 -19.22 14.11 1.06
N GLU A 308 -17.91 14.18 0.83
CA GLU A 308 -17.27 15.35 0.22
C GLU A 308 -17.85 15.60 -1.19
N SER A 309 -18.00 14.56 -2.02
CA SER A 309 -18.63 14.68 -3.33
C SER A 309 -20.07 15.15 -3.29
N ILE A 310 -20.87 14.75 -2.28
CA ILE A 310 -22.25 15.25 -2.11
C ILE A 310 -22.27 16.75 -1.79
N ARG A 311 -21.26 17.25 -1.06
CA ARG A 311 -21.16 18.70 -0.76
C ARG A 311 -20.86 19.55 -1.97
N ASP A 312 -20.17 18.97 -2.96
CA ASP A 312 -19.80 19.68 -4.19
C ASP A 312 -20.87 19.54 -5.31
N CYS A 313 -21.91 18.72 -5.08
CA CYS A 313 -23.01 18.56 -6.03
C CYS A 313 -23.86 19.84 -6.15
N SER A 314 -24.43 20.05 -7.32
CA SER A 314 -25.47 21.06 -7.54
C SER A 314 -26.79 20.66 -6.87
N VAL A 315 -27.63 21.66 -6.60
CA VAL A 315 -28.96 21.43 -6.01
C VAL A 315 -29.80 20.44 -6.84
N LEU A 316 -29.73 20.53 -8.18
CA LEU A 316 -30.44 19.61 -9.07
C LEU A 316 -29.98 18.16 -8.89
N GLU A 317 -28.68 17.94 -8.73
CA GLU A 317 -28.13 16.60 -8.49
C GLU A 317 -28.56 16.05 -7.13
N LEU A 318 -28.64 16.90 -6.11
CA LEU A 318 -29.22 16.52 -4.82
C LEU A 318 -30.70 16.09 -4.97
N TYR A 319 -31.51 16.83 -5.76
CA TYR A 319 -32.89 16.43 -6.07
C TYR A 319 -32.94 15.06 -6.74
N MET A 320 -32.08 14.82 -7.75
CA MET A 320 -32.03 13.53 -8.45
C MET A 320 -31.69 12.39 -7.49
N MET A 321 -30.70 12.56 -6.60
CA MET A 321 -30.34 11.55 -5.60
C MET A 321 -31.48 11.29 -4.59
N VAL A 322 -32.20 12.32 -4.15
CA VAL A 322 -33.37 12.16 -3.26
C VAL A 322 -34.53 11.47 -3.98
N CYS A 323 -34.76 11.77 -5.27
CA CYS A 323 -35.76 11.07 -6.07
C CYS A 323 -35.44 9.57 -6.15
N MET A 324 -34.19 9.23 -6.47
CA MET A 324 -33.71 7.85 -6.51
C MET A 324 -33.91 7.14 -5.17
N LYS A 325 -33.55 7.80 -4.06
CA LYS A 325 -33.76 7.25 -2.71
C LYS A 325 -35.24 6.97 -2.42
N ARG A 326 -36.14 7.85 -2.84
CA ARG A 326 -37.59 7.64 -2.69
C ARG A 326 -38.10 6.48 -3.53
N LEU A 327 -37.54 6.26 -4.72
CA LEU A 327 -37.87 5.08 -5.53
C LEU A 327 -37.42 3.79 -4.84
N GLU A 328 -36.26 3.78 -4.17
CA GLU A 328 -35.82 2.63 -3.35
C GLU A 328 -36.75 2.37 -2.16
N VAL A 329 -37.26 3.42 -1.50
CA VAL A 329 -38.24 3.28 -0.40
C VAL A 329 -39.57 2.71 -0.90
N LYS A 330 -39.94 2.99 -2.16
CA LYS A 330 -41.08 2.37 -2.85
C LYS A 330 -40.81 0.96 -3.36
N GLU A 331 -39.73 0.32 -2.89
CA GLU A 331 -39.29 -1.03 -3.28
C GLU A 331 -39.01 -1.21 -4.79
N GLN A 332 -38.72 -0.12 -5.51
CA GLN A 332 -38.25 -0.25 -6.89
C GLN A 332 -36.79 -0.71 -6.90
N THR A 333 -36.58 -1.95 -7.33
CA THR A 333 -35.26 -2.61 -7.39
C THR A 333 -34.33 -2.03 -8.46
N SER A 334 -34.88 -1.35 -9.45
CA SER A 334 -34.12 -0.65 -10.49
C SER A 334 -34.92 0.52 -11.03
N TYR A 335 -34.24 1.64 -11.28
CA TYR A 335 -34.84 2.82 -11.88
C TYR A 335 -33.91 3.38 -12.95
N ASN A 336 -34.49 3.93 -14.01
CA ASN A 336 -33.76 4.59 -15.10
C ASN A 336 -34.00 6.12 -15.03
N PHE A 337 -33.43 6.87 -15.97
CA PHE A 337 -33.56 8.33 -15.99
C PHE A 337 -35.04 8.77 -16.00
N TYR A 338 -35.89 8.11 -16.78
CA TYR A 338 -37.31 8.44 -16.89
C TYR A 338 -38.09 8.18 -15.59
N SER A 339 -37.78 7.09 -14.87
CA SER A 339 -38.35 6.82 -13.55
C SER A 339 -38.02 7.94 -12.56
N VAL A 340 -36.76 8.38 -12.55
CA VAL A 340 -36.29 9.48 -11.69
C VAL A 340 -36.95 10.80 -12.08
N MET A 341 -37.07 11.10 -13.37
CA MET A 341 -37.77 12.29 -13.86
C MET A 341 -39.25 12.31 -13.49
N THR A 342 -39.91 11.16 -13.48
CA THR A 342 -41.32 11.05 -13.08
C THR A 342 -41.48 11.38 -11.59
N GLU A 343 -40.58 10.88 -10.74
CA GLU A 343 -40.57 11.22 -9.31
C GLU A 343 -40.20 12.70 -9.08
N TYR A 344 -39.24 13.24 -9.83
CA TYR A 344 -38.86 14.65 -9.79
C TYR A 344 -40.05 15.55 -10.10
N LYS A 345 -40.81 15.23 -11.15
CA LYS A 345 -42.05 15.94 -11.51
C LYS A 345 -43.11 15.82 -10.42
N SER A 346 -43.31 14.62 -9.86
CA SER A 346 -44.24 14.39 -8.75
C SER A 346 -43.93 15.25 -7.52
N ILE A 347 -42.64 15.40 -7.18
CA ILE A 347 -42.19 16.27 -6.09
C ILE A 347 -42.48 17.74 -6.41
N HIS A 348 -42.16 18.19 -7.63
CA HIS A 348 -42.46 19.56 -8.06
C HIS A 348 -43.96 19.87 -7.97
N ASP A 349 -44.81 18.99 -8.51
CA ASP A 349 -46.27 19.17 -8.52
C ASP A 349 -46.85 19.18 -7.09
N SER A 350 -46.31 18.34 -6.19
CA SER A 350 -46.81 18.22 -4.80
C SER A 350 -46.41 19.39 -3.90
N PHE A 351 -45.23 19.98 -4.12
CA PHE A 351 -44.66 20.99 -3.23
C PHE A 351 -44.47 22.36 -3.87
N GLN A 352 -44.80 22.51 -5.16
CA GLN A 352 -44.68 23.74 -5.94
C GLN A 352 -43.31 24.41 -5.76
N THR A 353 -42.23 23.65 -5.97
CA THR A 353 -40.87 24.18 -5.90
C THR A 353 -40.68 25.26 -6.97
N SER A 354 -39.95 26.33 -6.68
CA SER A 354 -39.72 27.43 -7.64
C SER A 354 -38.96 26.97 -8.89
N ASP A 355 -38.09 25.96 -8.75
CA ASP A 355 -37.18 25.54 -9.80
C ASP A 355 -37.64 24.19 -10.40
N TYR A 356 -38.05 24.21 -11.67
CA TYR A 356 -38.31 23.02 -12.48
C TYR A 356 -37.45 23.04 -13.74
N TYR A 357 -36.45 22.17 -13.76
CA TYR A 357 -35.49 22.09 -14.86
C TYR A 357 -36.00 21.22 -16.01
N ALA A 358 -35.64 21.59 -17.23
CA ALA A 358 -35.95 20.81 -18.43
C ALA A 358 -35.20 19.47 -18.44
N ALA A 359 -35.79 18.45 -19.10
CA ALA A 359 -35.28 17.08 -19.09
C ALA A 359 -33.84 16.96 -19.61
N ASN A 360 -33.44 17.76 -20.59
CA ASN A 360 -32.07 17.78 -21.10
C ASN A 360 -31.03 18.28 -20.06
N VAL A 361 -31.42 19.20 -19.17
CA VAL A 361 -30.57 19.68 -18.08
C VAL A 361 -30.49 18.61 -16.99
N CYS A 362 -31.62 18.00 -16.64
CA CYS A 362 -31.67 16.87 -15.72
C CYS A 362 -30.85 15.68 -16.20
N LEU A 363 -30.84 15.42 -17.51
CA LEU A 363 -30.02 14.36 -18.10
C LEU A 363 -28.53 14.63 -17.93
N ARG A 364 -28.09 15.88 -18.13
CA ARG A 364 -26.69 16.26 -17.86
C ARG A 364 -26.30 16.08 -16.39
N ALA A 365 -27.18 16.45 -15.47
CA ALA A 365 -26.99 16.20 -14.04
C ALA A 365 -26.92 14.68 -13.73
N PHE A 366 -27.78 13.88 -14.34
CA PHE A 366 -27.76 12.43 -14.22
C PHE A 366 -26.46 11.80 -14.77
N GLU A 367 -25.98 12.26 -15.93
CA GLU A 367 -24.69 11.85 -16.50
C GLU A 367 -23.51 12.27 -15.62
N HIS A 368 -23.55 13.46 -15.03
CA HIS A 368 -22.52 13.91 -14.11
C HIS A 368 -22.49 13.07 -12.82
N LEU A 369 -23.64 12.67 -12.28
CA LEU A 369 -23.72 11.74 -11.14
C LEU A 369 -23.11 10.36 -11.46
N LEU A 370 -23.26 9.87 -12.71
CA LEU A 370 -22.58 8.66 -13.19
C LEU A 370 -21.06 8.85 -13.24
N GLN A 371 -20.60 9.99 -13.76
CA GLN A 371 -19.17 10.33 -13.83
C GLN A 371 -18.55 10.44 -12.43
N CYS A 372 -19.27 11.01 -11.46
CA CYS A 372 -18.86 11.09 -10.06
C CYS A 372 -18.95 9.76 -9.31
N GLN A 373 -19.42 8.67 -9.95
CA GLN A 373 -19.64 7.36 -9.32
C GLN A 373 -20.53 7.43 -8.05
N LEU A 374 -21.44 8.39 -8.01
CA LEU A 374 -22.49 8.45 -6.99
C LEU A 374 -23.66 7.51 -7.35
N ILE A 375 -23.80 7.23 -8.64
CA ILE A 375 -24.68 6.20 -9.21
C ILE A 375 -23.89 5.31 -10.17
N SER A 376 -24.34 4.08 -10.36
CA SER A 376 -23.74 3.15 -11.33
C SER A 376 -24.81 2.36 -12.07
N PHE A 377 -24.51 1.95 -13.31
CA PHE A 377 -25.35 0.98 -14.01
C PHE A 377 -25.38 -0.36 -13.28
N ILE A 378 -26.53 -1.02 -13.32
CA ILE A 378 -26.67 -2.37 -12.75
C ILE A 378 -25.97 -3.39 -13.67
N ASP A 379 -26.06 -3.20 -14.98
CA ASP A 379 -25.47 -4.07 -15.98
C ASP A 379 -24.29 -3.43 -16.73
N ASN A 380 -23.11 -4.06 -16.64
CA ASN A 380 -21.93 -3.67 -17.43
C ASN A 380 -22.02 -4.10 -18.91
N LYS A 381 -23.02 -4.92 -19.28
CA LYS A 381 -23.15 -5.50 -20.63
C LYS A 381 -23.92 -4.59 -21.61
N GLY A 382 -24.49 -3.50 -21.13
CA GLY A 382 -25.44 -2.67 -21.88
C GLY A 382 -24.83 -1.63 -22.81
N HIS A 383 -23.58 -1.74 -23.28
CA HIS A 383 -22.86 -0.68 -24.02
C HIS A 383 -23.61 -0.08 -25.23
N ASN A 384 -24.61 -0.78 -25.79
CA ASN A 384 -25.40 -0.33 -26.96
C ASN A 384 -26.70 0.42 -26.64
N GLN A 385 -27.18 0.47 -25.39
CA GLN A 385 -28.39 1.23 -25.02
C GLN A 385 -28.05 2.68 -24.69
N SER A 386 -28.90 3.66 -25.02
CA SER A 386 -28.66 5.04 -24.57
C SER A 386 -28.75 5.14 -23.05
N VAL A 387 -28.03 6.10 -22.46
CA VAL A 387 -27.86 6.26 -21.00
C VAL A 387 -29.20 6.35 -20.27
N GLU A 388 -30.19 6.99 -20.89
CA GLU A 388 -31.50 7.27 -20.30
C GLU A 388 -32.31 6.03 -19.95
N PHE A 389 -32.17 4.94 -20.72
CA PHE A 389 -32.96 3.72 -20.52
C PHE A 389 -32.27 2.69 -19.63
N ARG A 390 -30.97 2.86 -19.37
CA ARG A 390 -30.21 1.89 -18.59
C ARG A 390 -30.61 1.99 -17.12
N PRO A 391 -30.87 0.85 -16.45
CA PRO A 391 -31.14 0.85 -15.04
C PRO A 391 -29.88 1.22 -14.24
N VAL A 392 -30.06 2.11 -13.27
CA VAL A 392 -29.00 2.56 -12.36
C VAL A 392 -29.35 2.20 -10.91
N LYS A 393 -28.31 2.20 -10.07
CA LYS A 393 -28.41 2.09 -8.61
C LYS A 393 -27.65 3.21 -7.94
N LEU A 394 -28.14 3.67 -6.79
CA LEU A 394 -27.43 4.61 -5.92
C LEU A 394 -26.28 3.89 -5.22
N LEU A 395 -25.09 4.49 -5.21
CA LEU A 395 -23.91 3.94 -4.52
C LEU A 395 -23.70 4.54 -3.13
N ILE A 396 -24.60 5.39 -2.68
CA ILE A 396 -24.58 6.09 -1.39
C ILE A 396 -25.66 5.51 -0.50
N SER A 397 -25.33 5.28 0.78
CA SER A 397 -26.32 4.84 1.77
C SER A 397 -27.29 5.97 2.16
N SER A 398 -28.46 5.61 2.69
CA SER A 398 -29.43 6.61 3.16
C SER A 398 -28.87 7.52 4.25
N ALA A 399 -28.02 6.98 5.13
CA ALA A 399 -27.38 7.73 6.21
C ALA A 399 -26.36 8.74 5.65
N GLU A 400 -25.54 8.32 4.69
CA GLU A 400 -24.58 9.20 4.03
C GLU A 400 -25.29 10.32 3.25
N LEU A 401 -26.36 10.01 2.51
CA LEU A 401 -27.13 11.02 1.79
C LEU A 401 -27.74 12.04 2.76
N HIS A 402 -28.33 11.60 3.87
CA HIS A 402 -28.89 12.49 4.89
C HIS A 402 -27.84 13.38 5.54
N GLN A 403 -26.69 12.80 5.90
CA GLN A 403 -25.58 13.53 6.47
C GLN A 403 -24.98 14.54 5.48
N GLY A 404 -24.85 14.14 4.22
CA GLY A 404 -24.40 15.00 3.12
C GLY A 404 -25.30 16.22 2.97
N LEU A 405 -26.61 16.00 2.86
CA LEU A 405 -27.62 17.07 2.76
C LEU A 405 -27.63 18.01 3.97
N LYS A 406 -27.48 17.48 5.20
CA LYS A 406 -27.39 18.31 6.41
C LYS A 406 -26.14 19.18 6.45
N SER A 407 -25.04 18.69 5.88
CA SER A 407 -23.77 19.41 5.85
C SER A 407 -23.64 20.40 4.67
N TYR A 408 -24.61 20.40 3.76
CA TYR A 408 -24.62 21.26 2.58
C TYR A 408 -25.13 22.67 2.93
N GLN A 409 -24.32 23.70 2.65
CA GLN A 409 -24.56 25.07 3.15
C GLN A 409 -25.87 25.71 2.65
N GLN A 410 -26.32 25.37 1.43
CA GLN A 410 -27.52 25.94 0.79
C GLN A 410 -28.53 24.84 0.41
N CYS A 411 -28.72 23.87 1.30
CA CYS A 411 -29.62 22.73 1.00
C CYS A 411 -31.08 23.19 1.05
N PRO A 412 -31.89 22.97 0.00
CA PRO A 412 -33.31 23.24 0.08
C PRO A 412 -33.96 22.44 1.21
N ALA A 413 -34.64 23.13 2.13
CA ALA A 413 -35.24 22.51 3.32
C ALA A 413 -36.25 21.39 2.98
N ILE A 414 -36.82 21.43 1.78
CA ILE A 414 -37.68 20.37 1.24
C ILE A 414 -36.93 19.04 1.10
N LEU A 415 -35.69 19.03 0.62
CA LEU A 415 -34.92 17.79 0.44
C LEU A 415 -34.70 17.06 1.76
N LEU A 416 -34.41 17.80 2.83
CA LEU A 416 -34.29 17.23 4.17
C LEU A 416 -35.62 16.62 4.66
N LYS A 417 -36.75 17.32 4.45
CA LYS A 417 -38.09 16.79 4.79
C LYS A 417 -38.46 15.55 3.99
N LEU A 418 -37.98 15.44 2.75
CA LEU A 418 -38.23 14.29 1.89
C LEU A 418 -37.39 13.05 2.25
N MET A 419 -36.32 13.24 3.04
CA MET A 419 -35.49 12.14 3.55
C MET A 419 -35.99 11.60 4.90
N ASP A 420 -36.70 12.41 5.68
CA ASP A 420 -37.28 12.02 6.97
C ASP A 420 -38.65 11.30 6.84
N ARG A 421 -39.18 11.17 5.61
CA ARG A 421 -40.44 10.49 5.27
C ARG A 421 -40.15 9.31 4.36
#